data_AF-A0A0A2JM98-F1
#
_entry.id   AF-A0A0A2JM98-F1
#
_cell.length_a   1.000
_cell.length_b   1.000
_cell.length_c   1.000
_cell.angle_alpha   90.00
_cell.angle_beta   90.00
_cell.angle_gamma   90.00
#
_symmetry.space_group_name_H-M   'P 1'
#
loop_
_entity.id
_entity.type
_entity.pdbx_description
1 polymer ?
#
loop_
_entity_poly.entity_id
_entity_poly.type
_entity_poly.pdbx_seq_one_letter_code
_entity_poly.pdbx_strand_id
1 'polypeptide(L)'
;MDTYGPLNDRLNCLLCGMEMFGMIYSQVANPTRSDVLFRENKWKHHRKAKLEHVMVPSREVEEADFAKFPSMWSCMCRAITKGPTAKYSLSGITAIEQKYNHPYMIPKDPNMARIGGRTCKLQYDDRFIHFYAAAITKQPSHLRGENIGYAVHAHCWALLNHIISTALVEKNMEKFVRAARKYWRNHESWGRDKDDELSEIEDDDSESWGSDDWSLRSWKLRFGKYHPGFRYGCDIYKNPLIVPKVQEAIEKAIDRASKTEAKSTQLRCSPVPLEVAIMIAERTCPIDYTPADVMDTRNMLAVWQWKLPDGFWKRRLKEEIFIELNSLREANHPIDWQTLWLDLMGLVSDREWYVPSGLPNRERVLGFMTGIKSNFFEMK
;
A
#
# COMPACT_ATOMS: atom_id res chain seq x y z
N MET A 1 40.91 -14.59 7.73
CA MET A 1 39.56 -15.14 7.95
C MET A 1 38.62 -14.23 7.18
N ASP A 2 38.10 -14.69 6.03
CA ASP A 2 37.14 -13.91 5.26
C ASP A 2 35.82 -13.90 6.03
N THR A 3 35.51 -12.79 6.68
CA THR A 3 34.18 -12.54 7.24
C THR A 3 33.23 -12.32 6.07
N TYR A 4 32.69 -13.41 5.54
CA TYR A 4 31.60 -13.36 4.58
C TYR A 4 30.44 -12.60 5.24
N GLY A 5 30.17 -11.39 4.75
CA GLY A 5 28.96 -10.65 5.12
C GLY A 5 27.70 -11.46 4.86
N PRO A 6 26.53 -11.02 5.36
CA PRO A 6 25.29 -11.75 5.17
C PRO A 6 25.06 -12.07 3.68
N LEU A 7 24.71 -13.33 3.39
CA LEU A 7 24.52 -13.81 2.00
C LEU A 7 23.34 -13.14 1.28
N ASN A 8 22.40 -12.57 2.05
CA ASN A 8 21.27 -11.82 1.52
C ASN A 8 21.41 -10.34 1.88
N ASP A 9 21.21 -9.47 0.90
CA ASP A 9 20.92 -8.07 1.13
C ASP A 9 19.56 -7.93 1.85
N ARG A 10 19.28 -6.75 2.41
CA ARG A 10 17.97 -6.46 2.99
C ARG A 10 16.88 -6.70 1.95
N LEU A 11 15.84 -7.41 2.35
CA LEU A 11 14.75 -7.76 1.46
C LEU A 11 13.79 -6.58 1.34
N ASN A 12 14.13 -5.61 0.51
CA ASN A 12 13.28 -4.43 0.31
C ASN A 12 12.30 -4.63 -0.84
N CYS A 13 11.09 -4.10 -0.70
CA CYS A 13 10.12 -4.04 -1.77
C CYS A 13 10.59 -3.09 -2.88
N LEU A 14 10.72 -3.61 -4.11
CA LEU A 14 11.15 -2.84 -5.28
C LEU A 14 10.24 -1.65 -5.60
N LEU A 15 8.97 -1.66 -5.16
CA LEU A 15 8.00 -0.62 -5.49
C LEU A 15 7.86 0.46 -4.40
N CYS A 16 7.98 0.08 -3.12
CA CYS A 16 7.79 1.03 -2.01
C CYS A 16 9.06 1.32 -1.20
N GLY A 17 10.18 0.67 -1.53
CA GLY A 17 11.48 0.86 -0.87
C GLY A 17 11.57 0.28 0.54
N MET A 18 10.47 -0.22 1.10
CA MET A 18 10.43 -0.68 2.48
C MET A 18 11.00 -2.08 2.64
N GLU A 19 11.72 -2.28 3.74
CA GLU A 19 12.16 -3.60 4.17
C GLU A 19 10.96 -4.50 4.48
N MET A 20 10.97 -5.69 3.89
CA MET A 20 10.04 -6.76 4.19
C MET A 20 10.50 -7.44 5.46
N PHE A 21 10.04 -6.91 6.57
CA PHE A 21 10.22 -7.59 7.84
C PHE A 21 9.35 -8.84 7.88
N GLY A 22 9.94 -9.97 8.28
CA GLY A 22 9.15 -10.97 8.98
C GLY A 22 8.48 -10.25 10.15
N MET A 23 7.17 -10.45 10.36
CA MET A 23 6.40 -9.70 11.37
C MET A 23 7.24 -9.49 12.63
N ILE A 24 7.32 -8.23 13.09
CA ILE A 24 8.06 -7.84 14.30
C ILE A 24 7.77 -8.91 15.35
N TYR A 25 8.82 -9.63 15.77
CA TYR A 25 8.76 -10.79 16.67
C TYR A 25 7.98 -10.53 17.98
N SER A 26 7.62 -9.28 18.27
CA SER A 26 6.78 -8.88 19.39
C SER A 26 5.31 -9.21 19.22
N GLN A 27 4.81 -9.54 18.03
CA GLN A 27 3.42 -9.97 17.84
C GLN A 27 3.33 -11.51 17.81
N VAL A 28 2.36 -12.05 18.57
CA VAL A 28 1.99 -13.48 18.64
C VAL A 28 1.60 -14.07 17.26
N ALA A 29 1.57 -13.24 16.23
CA ALA A 29 1.26 -13.56 14.86
C ALA A 29 2.57 -13.82 14.08
N ASN A 30 3.02 -15.06 13.99
CA ASN A 30 3.97 -15.46 12.95
C ASN A 30 3.18 -15.94 11.72
N PRO A 31 3.25 -15.27 10.55
CA PRO A 31 2.45 -15.61 9.38
C PRO A 31 2.84 -16.97 8.76
N THR A 32 4.03 -17.50 9.07
CA THR A 32 4.39 -18.88 8.69
C THR A 32 3.72 -19.93 9.56
N ARG A 33 3.22 -19.54 10.74
CA ARG A 33 2.34 -20.39 11.52
C ARG A 33 0.94 -20.35 10.92
N SER A 34 0.47 -21.53 10.53
CA SER A 34 -0.89 -21.75 10.03
C SER A 34 -1.97 -21.07 10.88
N ASP A 35 -1.79 -20.96 12.19
CA ASP A 35 -2.84 -20.45 13.08
C ASP A 35 -3.11 -18.94 12.98
N VAL A 36 -2.29 -18.17 12.28
CA VAL A 36 -2.44 -16.71 12.18
C VAL A 36 -3.35 -16.35 11.01
N LEU A 37 -3.01 -16.79 9.79
CA LEU A 37 -3.79 -16.49 8.58
C LEU A 37 -5.16 -17.18 8.60
N PHE A 38 -5.31 -18.34 9.26
CA PHE A 38 -6.61 -18.98 9.47
C PHE A 38 -7.51 -18.29 10.51
N ARG A 39 -7.03 -17.24 11.20
CA ARG A 39 -7.93 -16.40 12.01
C ARG A 39 -8.77 -15.49 11.14
N GLU A 40 -8.37 -15.25 9.90
CA GLU A 40 -9.21 -14.55 8.92
C GLU A 40 -10.36 -15.46 8.50
N ASN A 41 -11.59 -14.93 8.55
CA ASN A 41 -12.80 -15.72 8.37
C ASN A 41 -12.84 -16.42 7.00
N LYS A 42 -12.34 -15.75 5.95
CA LYS A 42 -12.32 -16.23 4.58
C LYS A 42 -11.57 -17.56 4.39
N TRP A 43 -10.46 -17.78 5.11
CA TRP A 43 -9.63 -18.98 4.90
C TRP A 43 -9.79 -20.05 5.97
N LYS A 44 -10.74 -19.88 6.91
CA LYS A 44 -11.01 -20.87 7.97
C LYS A 44 -11.30 -22.27 7.43
N HIS A 45 -11.93 -22.37 6.26
CA HIS A 45 -12.30 -23.65 5.65
C HIS A 45 -11.07 -24.47 5.21
N HIS A 46 -9.94 -23.84 4.91
CA HIS A 46 -8.69 -24.54 4.57
C HIS A 46 -7.98 -25.15 5.79
N ARG A 47 -8.34 -24.75 7.03
CA ARG A 47 -7.67 -25.20 8.27
C ARG A 47 -7.80 -26.70 8.54
N LYS A 48 -8.85 -27.35 8.02
CA LYS A 48 -9.14 -28.78 8.27
C LYS A 48 -8.20 -29.73 7.52
N ALA A 49 -7.50 -29.23 6.51
CA ALA A 49 -6.60 -30.04 5.74
C ALA A 49 -5.28 -30.18 6.51
N LYS A 50 -4.84 -31.41 6.83
CA LYS A 50 -3.50 -31.72 7.38
C LYS A 50 -2.40 -31.47 6.34
N LEU A 51 -2.52 -30.41 5.55
CA LEU A 51 -1.61 -30.12 4.46
C LEU A 51 -0.31 -29.55 5.02
N GLU A 52 0.79 -29.95 4.38
CA GLU A 52 2.11 -29.38 4.68
C GLU A 52 2.13 -27.88 4.36
N HIS A 53 1.32 -27.41 3.41
CA HIS A 53 1.09 -26.00 3.09
C HIS A 53 -0.31 -25.76 2.53
N VAL A 54 -0.83 -24.55 2.75
CA VAL A 54 -2.12 -24.12 2.21
C VAL A 54 -1.90 -23.12 1.10
N MET A 55 -2.39 -23.49 -0.08
CA MET A 55 -2.34 -22.70 -1.30
C MET A 55 -3.72 -22.15 -1.62
N VAL A 56 -3.79 -20.88 -2.00
CA VAL A 56 -5.01 -20.19 -2.46
C VAL A 56 -4.70 -19.41 -3.73
N PRO A 57 -5.69 -18.99 -4.53
CA PRO A 57 -5.47 -18.03 -5.61
C PRO A 57 -4.82 -16.74 -5.09
N SER A 58 -3.82 -16.26 -5.81
CA SER A 58 -3.07 -15.05 -5.43
C SER A 58 -3.96 -13.81 -5.30
N ARG A 59 -4.96 -13.71 -6.17
CA ARG A 59 -5.99 -12.66 -6.15
C ARG A 59 -6.71 -12.56 -4.81
N GLU A 60 -7.00 -13.67 -4.14
CA GLU A 60 -7.65 -13.64 -2.82
C GLU A 60 -6.78 -12.95 -1.75
N VAL A 61 -5.44 -13.03 -1.88
CA VAL A 61 -4.50 -12.39 -0.96
C VAL A 61 -4.31 -10.91 -1.32
N GLU A 62 -4.36 -10.56 -2.59
CA GLU A 62 -4.27 -9.16 -3.04
C GLU A 62 -5.52 -8.37 -2.65
N GLU A 63 -6.71 -8.97 -2.78
CA GLU A 63 -8.00 -8.38 -2.39
C GLU A 63 -8.28 -8.52 -0.87
N ALA A 64 -7.35 -9.14 -0.12
CA ALA A 64 -7.52 -9.35 1.30
C ALA A 64 -7.26 -8.08 2.13
N ASP A 65 -8.29 -7.62 2.86
CA ASP A 65 -8.07 -6.90 4.12
C ASP A 65 -7.67 -7.88 5.23
N PHE A 66 -6.76 -7.44 6.10
CA PHE A 66 -6.22 -8.18 7.23
C PHE A 66 -6.58 -7.46 8.53
N ALA A 67 -7.87 -7.23 8.77
CA ALA A 67 -8.35 -6.41 9.88
C ALA A 67 -7.80 -6.85 11.25
N LYS A 68 -7.57 -8.16 11.47
CA LYS A 68 -7.02 -8.68 12.74
C LYS A 68 -5.53 -8.46 12.88
N PHE A 69 -4.80 -8.45 11.77
CA PHE A 69 -3.36 -8.26 11.75
C PHE A 69 -2.99 -7.37 10.56
N PRO A 70 -3.22 -6.05 10.64
CA PRO A 70 -3.00 -5.15 9.52
C PRO A 70 -1.58 -5.26 8.96
N SER A 71 -0.57 -5.39 9.81
CA SER A 71 0.84 -5.58 9.42
C SER A 71 1.11 -6.80 8.54
N MET A 72 0.18 -7.77 8.40
CA MET A 72 0.38 -8.91 7.51
C MET A 72 0.56 -8.51 6.05
N TRP A 73 -0.01 -7.40 5.59
CA TRP A 73 0.20 -6.98 4.20
C TRP A 73 1.69 -6.71 3.91
N SER A 74 2.45 -6.24 4.91
CA SER A 74 3.87 -5.88 4.74
C SER A 74 4.81 -7.09 4.75
N CYS A 75 4.31 -8.30 4.98
CA CYS A 75 5.11 -9.53 4.87
C CYS A 75 4.68 -10.42 3.69
N MET A 76 3.51 -10.14 3.10
CA MET A 76 3.03 -10.82 1.90
C MET A 76 3.71 -10.24 0.67
N CYS A 77 4.44 -11.08 -0.06
CA CYS A 77 5.19 -10.61 -1.22
C CYS A 77 5.20 -11.60 -2.38
N ARG A 78 5.45 -11.05 -3.56
CA ARG A 78 5.90 -11.68 -4.79
C ARG A 78 7.40 -11.47 -4.94
N ALA A 79 8.02 -12.21 -5.86
CA ALA A 79 9.37 -12.00 -6.32
C ALA A 79 9.38 -11.87 -7.85
N ILE A 80 10.16 -10.92 -8.34
CA ILE A 80 10.56 -10.81 -9.74
C ILE A 80 11.91 -11.51 -9.84
N THR A 81 11.89 -12.80 -10.18
CA THR A 81 13.07 -13.66 -10.21
C THR A 81 13.72 -13.64 -11.58
N LYS A 82 15.06 -13.64 -11.61
CA LYS A 82 15.85 -13.86 -12.82
C LYS A 82 16.34 -15.31 -12.82
N GLY A 83 15.73 -16.13 -13.67
CA GLY A 83 16.11 -17.54 -13.79
C GLY A 83 17.45 -17.74 -14.51
N PRO A 84 17.93 -19.00 -14.61
CA PRO A 84 19.20 -19.34 -15.29
C PRO A 84 19.24 -18.93 -16.77
N THR A 85 18.07 -18.86 -17.41
CA THR A 85 17.90 -18.38 -18.81
C THR A 85 18.03 -16.86 -18.95
N ALA A 86 18.38 -16.16 -17.88
CA ALA A 86 18.44 -14.70 -17.77
C ALA A 86 17.09 -13.96 -17.99
N LYS A 87 15.98 -14.68 -18.20
CA LYS A 87 14.65 -14.10 -18.30
C LYS A 87 14.07 -13.84 -16.91
N TYR A 88 13.41 -12.69 -16.76
CA TYR A 88 12.67 -12.37 -15.55
C TYR A 88 11.26 -12.99 -15.57
N SER A 89 10.80 -13.47 -14.42
CA SER A 89 9.46 -14.00 -14.20
C SER A 89 8.88 -13.50 -12.88
N LEU A 90 7.56 -13.32 -12.83
CA LEU A 90 6.83 -13.04 -11.60
C LEU A 90 6.49 -14.36 -10.89
N SER A 91 6.74 -14.43 -9.59
CA SER A 91 6.34 -15.55 -8.75
C SER A 91 4.93 -15.37 -8.18
N GLY A 92 4.44 -16.42 -7.52
CA GLY A 92 3.27 -16.35 -6.65
C GLY A 92 3.54 -15.56 -5.36
N ILE A 93 2.59 -15.60 -4.43
CA ILE A 93 2.65 -14.86 -3.16
C ILE A 93 3.03 -15.79 -2.00
N THR A 94 3.83 -15.32 -1.06
CA THR A 94 4.01 -15.97 0.23
C THR A 94 4.27 -14.92 1.31
N ALA A 95 4.03 -15.28 2.56
CA ALA A 95 4.66 -14.57 3.66
C ALA A 95 6.14 -14.97 3.72
N ILE A 96 7.05 -14.00 3.71
CA ILE A 96 8.48 -14.29 3.86
C ILE A 96 8.87 -14.43 5.33
N GLU A 97 9.63 -15.50 5.60
CA GLU A 97 10.31 -15.71 6.87
C GLU A 97 11.72 -15.15 6.77
N GLN A 98 12.10 -14.28 7.69
CA GLN A 98 13.47 -13.78 7.74
C GLN A 98 14.38 -14.93 8.19
N LYS A 99 15.11 -15.50 7.23
CA LYS A 99 16.20 -16.44 7.49
C LYS A 99 17.49 -15.84 6.98
N TYR A 100 18.35 -15.47 7.91
CA TYR A 100 19.72 -15.09 7.56
C TYR A 100 20.37 -16.28 6.86
N ASN A 101 21.09 -16.01 5.76
CA ASN A 101 21.93 -16.98 5.05
C ASN A 101 21.22 -18.12 4.30
N HIS A 102 19.91 -18.03 4.07
CA HIS A 102 19.18 -19.01 3.25
C HIS A 102 18.41 -18.33 2.12
N PRO A 103 18.28 -18.98 0.94
CA PRO A 103 17.42 -18.46 -0.11
C PRO A 103 15.96 -18.45 0.35
N TYR A 104 15.22 -17.44 -0.11
CA TYR A 104 13.79 -17.33 0.11
C TYR A 104 13.05 -18.33 -0.76
N MET A 105 11.98 -18.92 -0.22
CA MET A 105 11.12 -19.85 -0.94
C MET A 105 9.80 -19.18 -1.28
N ILE A 106 9.41 -19.23 -2.55
CA ILE A 106 8.18 -18.61 -3.05
C ILE A 106 7.51 -19.48 -4.12
N PRO A 107 6.16 -19.50 -4.24
CA PRO A 107 5.52 -20.30 -5.28
C PRO A 107 5.95 -19.86 -6.68
N LYS A 108 6.20 -20.82 -7.58
CA LYS A 108 6.56 -20.55 -8.98
C LYS A 108 5.40 -19.95 -9.77
N ASP A 109 4.19 -20.44 -9.52
CA ASP A 109 3.00 -19.99 -10.24
C ASP A 109 2.56 -18.59 -9.75
N PRO A 110 2.56 -17.56 -10.61
CA PRO A 110 2.12 -16.22 -10.25
C PRO A 110 0.66 -16.15 -9.79
N ASN A 111 -0.16 -17.13 -10.17
CA ASN A 111 -1.57 -17.16 -9.79
C ASN A 111 -1.83 -17.80 -8.43
N MET A 112 -0.80 -18.30 -7.75
CA MET A 112 -0.94 -19.00 -6.48
C MET A 112 -0.30 -18.23 -5.33
N ALA A 113 -0.89 -18.38 -4.15
CA ALA A 113 -0.36 -17.84 -2.90
C ALA A 113 -0.27 -18.93 -1.83
N ARG A 114 0.83 -18.94 -1.08
CA ARG A 114 0.95 -19.75 0.13
C ARG A 114 0.60 -18.90 1.34
N ILE A 115 -0.46 -19.29 2.05
CA ILE A 115 -0.97 -18.60 3.24
C ILE A 115 -0.78 -19.40 4.54
N GLY A 116 0.07 -20.44 4.52
CA GLY A 116 0.40 -21.17 5.74
C GLY A 116 1.02 -22.54 5.52
N GLY A 117 1.29 -23.21 6.64
CA GLY A 117 1.83 -24.57 6.74
C GLY A 117 3.34 -24.64 6.99
N ARG A 118 3.86 -25.84 7.25
CA ARG A 118 5.24 -26.10 7.69
C ARG A 118 6.24 -25.87 6.54
N THR A 119 7.32 -25.14 6.82
CA THR A 119 8.39 -24.87 5.83
C THR A 119 9.41 -26.00 5.67
N CYS A 120 9.44 -26.98 6.59
CA CYS A 120 10.60 -27.84 6.81
C CYS A 120 10.92 -28.82 5.67
N LYS A 121 9.97 -29.08 4.75
CA LYS A 121 10.15 -30.03 3.63
C LYS A 121 10.07 -29.39 2.24
N LEU A 122 9.93 -28.07 2.17
CA LEU A 122 9.66 -27.36 0.91
C LEU A 122 10.83 -27.40 -0.09
N GLN A 123 12.04 -27.71 0.38
CA GLN A 123 13.21 -27.80 -0.47
C GLN A 123 13.08 -28.84 -1.61
N TYR A 124 12.13 -29.78 -1.49
CA TYR A 124 11.84 -30.81 -2.50
C TYR A 124 10.53 -30.62 -3.25
N ASP A 125 9.79 -29.53 -2.99
CA ASP A 125 8.52 -29.25 -3.66
C ASP A 125 8.76 -28.41 -4.93
N ASP A 126 8.52 -29.01 -6.09
CA ASP A 126 8.74 -28.41 -7.40
C ASP A 126 7.84 -27.20 -7.69
N ARG A 127 6.79 -26.97 -6.88
CA ARG A 127 5.94 -25.78 -6.96
C ARG A 127 6.60 -24.53 -6.43
N PHE A 128 7.72 -24.64 -5.73
CA PHE A 128 8.44 -23.51 -5.13
C PHE A 128 9.78 -23.26 -5.83
N ILE A 129 10.17 -22.00 -5.89
CA ILE A 129 11.48 -21.55 -6.33
C ILE A 129 12.23 -20.94 -5.15
N HIS A 130 13.52 -21.27 -5.07
CA HIS A 130 14.47 -20.63 -4.18
C HIS A 130 15.07 -19.42 -4.88
N PHE A 131 15.14 -18.28 -4.21
CA PHE A 131 15.83 -17.10 -4.74
C PHE A 131 16.57 -16.32 -3.64
N TYR A 132 17.65 -15.66 -4.02
CA TYR A 132 18.39 -14.71 -3.18
C TYR A 132 17.91 -13.28 -3.46
N ALA A 133 17.81 -12.47 -2.40
CA ALA A 133 17.40 -11.08 -2.53
C ALA A 133 18.40 -10.28 -3.37
N ALA A 134 17.89 -9.60 -4.39
CA ALA A 134 18.69 -8.77 -5.26
C ALA A 134 18.93 -7.39 -4.64
N ALA A 135 20.20 -6.96 -4.60
CA ALA A 135 20.55 -5.57 -4.33
C ALA A 135 20.08 -4.61 -5.44
N ILE A 136 19.77 -3.35 -5.10
CA ILE A 136 19.57 -2.29 -6.11
C ILE A 136 20.89 -1.92 -6.79
N THR A 137 21.98 -1.98 -6.03
CA THR A 137 23.35 -1.72 -6.46
C THR A 137 23.92 -2.94 -7.22
N LYS A 138 25.20 -3.27 -7.03
CA LYS A 138 25.88 -4.36 -7.71
C LYS A 138 25.62 -5.66 -6.96
N GLN A 139 25.23 -6.72 -7.68
CA GLN A 139 25.07 -8.03 -7.08
C GLN A 139 26.44 -8.60 -6.66
N PRO A 140 26.53 -9.26 -5.50
CA PRO A 140 27.74 -9.98 -5.10
C PRO A 140 28.12 -11.05 -6.14
N SER A 141 29.43 -11.23 -6.36
CA SER A 141 29.94 -12.22 -7.34
C SER A 141 29.64 -13.66 -6.95
N HIS A 142 29.50 -13.96 -5.65
CA HIS A 142 29.20 -15.29 -5.14
C HIS A 142 27.77 -15.77 -5.45
N LEU A 143 26.85 -14.86 -5.82
CA LEU A 143 25.50 -15.22 -6.27
C LEU A 143 25.45 -15.51 -7.78
N ARG A 144 26.59 -15.62 -8.46
CA ARG A 144 26.64 -15.94 -9.89
C ARG A 144 26.15 -17.36 -10.13
N GLY A 145 25.11 -17.51 -10.94
CA GLY A 145 24.49 -18.80 -11.26
C GLY A 145 23.29 -19.13 -10.38
N GLU A 146 23.08 -18.37 -9.31
CA GLU A 146 21.92 -18.50 -8.44
C GLU A 146 20.69 -17.79 -9.01
N ASN A 147 19.51 -18.21 -8.57
CA ASN A 147 18.28 -17.45 -8.80
C ASN A 147 18.30 -16.19 -7.94
N ILE A 148 18.43 -15.03 -8.57
CA ILE A 148 18.39 -13.73 -7.88
C ILE A 148 17.04 -13.08 -8.17
N GLY A 149 16.42 -12.44 -7.19
CA GLY A 149 15.10 -11.82 -7.37
C GLY A 149 14.86 -10.57 -6.54
N TYR A 150 14.04 -9.68 -7.07
CA TYR A 150 13.55 -8.51 -6.37
C TYR A 150 12.22 -8.83 -5.71
N ALA A 151 12.08 -8.58 -4.41
CA ALA A 151 10.81 -8.77 -3.74
C ALA A 151 9.86 -7.58 -3.98
N VAL A 152 8.56 -7.86 -4.02
CA VAL A 152 7.50 -6.86 -4.16
C VAL A 152 6.35 -7.23 -3.22
N HIS A 153 5.87 -6.32 -2.37
CA HIS A 153 4.66 -6.60 -1.58
C HIS A 153 3.48 -6.94 -2.49
N ALA A 154 2.67 -7.94 -2.12
CA ALA A 154 1.51 -8.35 -2.90
C ALA A 154 0.57 -7.17 -3.17
N HIS A 155 0.24 -6.41 -2.13
CA HIS A 155 -0.60 -5.21 -2.24
C HIS A 155 0.06 -4.07 -3.05
N CYS A 156 1.39 -3.93 -3.02
CA CYS A 156 2.08 -2.98 -3.90
C CYS A 156 2.00 -3.41 -5.37
N TRP A 157 2.10 -4.72 -5.66
CA TRP A 157 1.96 -5.22 -7.04
C TRP A 157 0.54 -4.98 -7.58
N ALA A 158 -0.48 -5.27 -6.78
CA ALA A 158 -1.86 -4.97 -7.14
C ALA A 158 -2.09 -3.46 -7.31
N LEU A 159 -1.53 -2.62 -6.41
CA LEU A 159 -1.60 -1.16 -6.53
C LEU A 159 -0.94 -0.64 -7.81
N LEU A 160 0.18 -1.24 -8.23
CA LEU A 160 0.89 -0.87 -9.46
C LEU A 160 -0.04 -0.95 -10.69
N ASN A 161 -0.94 -1.93 -10.74
CA ASN A 161 -1.86 -2.12 -11.87
C ASN A 161 -2.79 -0.92 -12.10
N HIS A 162 -3.04 -0.10 -11.08
CA HIS A 162 -3.82 1.14 -11.19
C HIS A 162 -3.01 2.30 -11.81
N ILE A 163 -1.68 2.21 -11.80
CA ILE A 163 -0.77 3.23 -12.37
C ILE A 163 -0.28 2.83 -13.76
N ILE A 164 0.08 1.56 -13.93
CA ILE A 164 0.55 0.95 -15.16
C ILE A 164 0.10 -0.50 -15.22
N SER A 165 -0.44 -0.92 -16.36
CA SER A 165 -0.89 -2.30 -16.54
C SER A 165 0.22 -3.30 -16.20
N THR A 166 -0.05 -4.21 -15.26
CA THR A 166 0.92 -5.25 -14.89
C THR A 166 1.21 -6.20 -16.05
N ALA A 167 0.25 -6.42 -16.96
CA ALA A 167 0.47 -7.19 -18.19
C ALA A 167 1.54 -6.54 -19.10
N LEU A 168 1.54 -5.20 -19.20
CA LEU A 168 2.58 -4.46 -19.94
C LEU A 168 3.94 -4.59 -19.25
N VAL A 169 3.96 -4.49 -17.92
CA VAL A 169 5.17 -4.67 -17.10
C VAL A 169 5.74 -6.07 -17.26
N GLU A 170 4.91 -7.11 -17.15
CA GLU A 170 5.32 -8.51 -17.28
C GLU A 170 5.93 -8.82 -18.65
N LYS A 171 5.36 -8.26 -19.73
CA LYS A 171 5.93 -8.37 -21.08
C LYS A 171 7.31 -7.70 -21.20
N ASN A 172 7.62 -6.73 -20.34
CA ASN A 172 8.83 -5.90 -20.38
C ASN A 172 9.59 -5.92 -19.04
N MET A 173 9.58 -7.06 -18.34
CA MET A 173 10.01 -7.14 -16.94
C MET A 173 11.47 -6.70 -16.72
N GLU A 174 12.38 -7.00 -17.65
CA GLU A 174 13.77 -6.55 -17.59
C GLU A 174 13.87 -5.01 -17.61
N LYS A 175 13.15 -4.38 -18.54
CA LYS A 175 13.08 -2.91 -18.66
C LYS A 175 12.52 -2.30 -17.37
N PHE A 176 11.48 -2.91 -16.82
CA PHE A 176 10.88 -2.47 -15.56
C PHE A 176 11.84 -2.54 -14.38
N VAL A 177 12.53 -3.67 -14.20
CA VAL A 177 13.54 -3.84 -13.14
C VAL A 177 14.67 -2.80 -13.30
N ARG A 178 15.14 -2.55 -14.52
CA ARG A 178 16.16 -1.52 -14.78
C ARG A 178 15.66 -0.12 -14.42
N ALA A 179 14.41 0.21 -14.77
CA ALA A 179 13.81 1.50 -14.43
C ALA A 179 13.66 1.69 -12.92
N ALA A 180 13.17 0.68 -12.20
CA ALA A 180 13.05 0.72 -10.75
C ALA A 180 14.42 0.89 -10.07
N ARG A 181 15.46 0.16 -10.53
CA ARG A 181 16.82 0.34 -10.02
C ARG A 181 17.39 1.72 -10.29
N LYS A 182 17.16 2.27 -11.49
CA LYS A 182 17.58 3.63 -11.84
C LYS A 182 16.94 4.65 -10.89
N TYR A 183 15.63 4.50 -10.63
CA TYR A 183 14.90 5.32 -9.68
C TYR A 183 15.55 5.29 -8.29
N TRP A 184 15.71 4.10 -7.71
CA TRP A 184 16.20 3.96 -6.34
C TRP A 184 17.66 4.35 -6.13
N ARG A 185 18.54 4.22 -7.15
CA ARG A 185 19.92 4.71 -7.05
C ARG A 185 20.02 6.23 -6.88
N ASN A 186 19.01 6.95 -7.36
CA ASN A 186 18.96 8.40 -7.32
C ASN A 186 18.03 8.90 -6.20
N HIS A 187 17.57 8.02 -5.31
CA HIS A 187 16.59 8.35 -4.29
C HIS A 187 17.09 7.96 -2.90
N GLU A 188 17.21 8.94 -2.01
CA GLU A 188 17.79 8.79 -0.66
C GLU A 188 17.02 7.84 0.28
N SER A 189 15.80 7.47 -0.09
CA SER A 189 14.89 6.69 0.75
C SER A 189 15.05 5.18 0.61
N TRP A 190 15.97 4.68 -0.22
CA TRP A 190 16.19 3.25 -0.38
C TRP A 190 16.88 2.64 0.85
N GLY A 191 16.19 1.77 1.59
CA GLY A 191 16.79 0.96 2.65
C GLY A 191 17.33 1.73 3.87
N ARG A 192 16.91 2.99 4.05
CA ARG A 192 17.32 3.87 5.15
C ARG A 192 16.67 3.41 6.45
N ASP A 193 17.20 2.36 7.08
CA ASP A 193 16.55 1.85 8.30
C ASP A 193 17.43 1.56 9.52
N LYS A 194 18.77 1.42 9.46
CA LYS A 194 19.51 1.03 10.70
C LYS A 194 20.93 1.54 10.92
N ASP A 195 21.73 1.77 9.89
CA ASP A 195 23.18 1.89 10.13
C ASP A 195 23.59 3.31 10.56
N ASP A 196 22.75 4.32 10.30
CA ASP A 196 22.95 5.70 10.79
C ASP A 196 22.49 5.90 12.25
N GLU A 197 21.78 4.93 12.85
CA GLU A 197 21.13 5.13 14.15
C GLU A 197 21.91 4.50 15.33
N LEU A 198 22.79 3.52 15.06
CA LEU A 198 23.63 2.91 16.10
C LEU A 198 24.95 3.64 16.35
N SER A 199 25.30 4.63 15.52
CA SER A 199 26.55 5.40 15.68
C SER A 199 26.39 6.72 16.45
N GLU A 200 25.17 7.17 16.76
CA GLU A 200 24.96 8.50 17.37
C GLU A 200 24.18 8.48 18.70
N ILE A 201 23.86 7.31 19.26
CA ILE A 201 23.39 7.20 20.65
C ILE A 201 24.61 7.03 21.57
N GLU A 202 25.49 8.03 21.56
CA GLU A 202 26.38 8.32 22.68
C GLU A 202 25.78 9.54 23.40
N ASP A 203 24.92 9.27 24.39
CA ASP A 203 24.65 10.06 25.62
C ASP A 203 24.75 11.60 25.60
N ASP A 204 24.33 12.31 24.55
CA ASP A 204 24.26 13.78 24.58
C ASP A 204 22.80 14.28 24.63
N ASP A 205 22.45 14.91 25.75
CA ASP A 205 21.14 15.51 26.09
C ASP A 205 20.78 16.74 25.21
N SER A 206 21.24 16.77 23.96
CA SER A 206 21.06 17.88 23.03
C SER A 206 19.64 17.86 22.41
N GLU A 207 18.79 18.74 22.93
CA GLU A 207 17.42 19.06 22.48
C GLU A 207 17.35 19.69 21.07
N SER A 208 18.02 19.12 20.07
CA SER A 208 17.99 19.62 18.69
C SER A 208 17.37 18.60 17.73
N TRP A 209 16.05 18.42 17.84
CA TRP A 209 15.27 17.82 16.76
C TRP A 209 14.49 18.92 16.05
N GLY A 210 14.78 19.10 14.76
CA GLY A 210 14.24 20.15 13.89
C GLY A 210 12.70 20.21 13.85
N SER A 211 12.19 21.40 13.54
CA SER A 211 10.81 21.87 13.76
C SER A 211 9.65 21.15 13.05
N ASP A 212 9.84 20.04 12.33
CA ASP A 212 8.79 19.47 11.46
C ASP A 212 8.29 18.07 11.84
N ASP A 213 8.36 17.69 13.12
CA ASP A 213 7.81 16.39 13.56
C ASP A 213 6.85 16.49 14.76
N TRP A 214 5.90 17.43 14.64
CA TRP A 214 4.78 17.53 15.58
C TRP A 214 3.96 16.21 15.66
N SER A 215 3.97 15.43 14.58
CA SER A 215 3.25 14.15 14.45
C SER A 215 3.87 13.03 15.29
N LEU A 216 5.20 12.80 15.22
CA LEU A 216 5.86 11.87 16.16
C LEU A 216 5.79 12.39 17.58
N ARG A 217 5.94 13.71 17.81
CA ARG A 217 5.93 14.27 19.17
C ARG A 217 4.58 14.04 19.85
N SER A 218 3.47 14.31 19.13
CA SER A 218 2.10 14.05 19.60
C SER A 218 1.82 12.56 19.82
N TRP A 219 2.36 11.67 18.97
CA TRP A 219 2.23 10.22 19.15
C TRP A 219 3.05 9.69 20.34
N LYS A 220 4.31 10.13 20.49
CA LYS A 220 5.14 9.81 21.67
C LYS A 220 4.47 10.29 22.95
N LEU A 221 3.90 11.50 22.95
CA LEU A 221 3.16 12.08 24.07
C LEU A 221 1.88 11.28 24.43
N ARG A 222 1.12 10.81 23.43
CA ARG A 222 -0.14 10.07 23.68
C ARG A 222 0.05 8.57 23.95
N PHE A 223 1.07 7.92 23.39
CA PHE A 223 1.18 6.45 23.40
C PHE A 223 2.49 5.90 24.00
N GLY A 224 3.42 6.77 24.41
CA GLY A 224 4.60 6.40 25.22
C GLY A 224 5.61 5.46 24.55
N LYS A 225 5.45 5.12 23.27
CA LYS A 225 6.35 4.23 22.51
C LYS A 225 6.57 4.76 21.10
N TYR A 226 7.82 4.69 20.65
CA TYR A 226 8.21 4.94 19.27
C TYR A 226 7.47 3.96 18.35
N HIS A 227 6.60 4.45 17.47
CA HIS A 227 5.98 3.62 16.45
C HIS A 227 6.85 3.72 15.18
N PRO A 228 7.61 2.66 14.80
CA PRO A 228 8.65 2.74 13.77
C PRO A 228 8.13 3.19 12.40
N GLY A 229 6.83 3.04 12.16
CA GLY A 229 6.23 3.38 10.87
C GLY A 229 6.25 4.86 10.53
N PHE A 230 6.16 5.76 11.52
CA PHE A 230 5.99 7.20 11.25
C PHE A 230 7.25 7.92 10.76
N ARG A 231 8.39 7.22 10.63
CA ARG A 231 9.60 7.76 9.99
C ARG A 231 9.33 8.34 8.59
N TYR A 232 8.29 7.83 7.92
CA TYR A 232 7.89 8.24 6.59
C TYR A 232 6.71 9.23 6.57
N GLY A 233 6.36 9.81 7.73
CA GLY A 233 5.18 10.67 7.89
C GLY A 233 3.84 9.93 7.84
N CYS A 234 3.85 8.59 7.84
CA CYS A 234 2.66 7.75 7.73
C CYS A 234 2.80 6.43 8.49
N ASP A 235 1.71 5.76 8.85
CA ASP A 235 1.80 4.39 9.36
C ASP A 235 2.06 3.39 8.21
N ILE A 236 3.33 3.05 8.00
CA ILE A 236 3.74 2.11 6.97
C ILE A 236 3.29 0.66 7.20
N TYR A 237 2.66 0.34 8.33
CA TYR A 237 2.08 -0.98 8.57
C TYR A 237 0.60 -1.03 8.20
N LYS A 238 0.04 0.06 7.69
CA LYS A 238 -1.33 0.11 7.14
C LYS A 238 -1.34 -0.17 5.66
N ASN A 239 -2.32 -0.98 5.24
CA ASN A 239 -2.43 -1.46 3.87
C ASN A 239 -2.62 -0.27 2.92
N PRO A 240 -1.70 -0.04 1.96
CA PRO A 240 -1.84 1.06 1.01
C PRO A 240 -2.88 0.76 -0.07
N LEU A 241 -3.25 -0.50 -0.32
CA LEU A 241 -4.22 -0.85 -1.34
C LEU A 241 -5.65 -0.77 -0.81
N ILE A 242 -5.92 -1.28 0.39
CA ILE A 242 -7.28 -1.40 0.93
C ILE A 242 -7.44 -0.47 2.14
N VAL A 243 -8.31 0.52 2.01
CA VAL A 243 -8.68 1.44 3.09
C VAL A 243 -10.17 1.30 3.39
N PRO A 244 -10.58 0.53 4.43
CA PRO A 244 -11.98 0.18 4.67
C PRO A 244 -12.95 1.37 4.75
N LYS A 245 -12.53 2.50 5.34
CA LYS A 245 -13.39 3.70 5.40
C LYS A 245 -13.64 4.36 4.05
N VAL A 246 -12.73 4.22 3.09
CA VAL A 246 -12.95 4.67 1.70
C VAL A 246 -14.01 3.79 1.04
N GLN A 247 -13.94 2.47 1.24
CA GLN A 247 -14.96 1.53 0.75
C GLN A 247 -16.33 1.81 1.38
N GLU A 248 -16.39 2.04 2.69
CA GLU A 248 -17.64 2.41 3.40
C GLU A 248 -18.24 3.70 2.84
N ALA A 249 -17.42 4.72 2.54
CA ALA A 249 -17.89 5.97 1.93
C ALA A 249 -18.47 5.74 0.51
N ILE A 250 -17.82 4.87 -0.28
CA ILE A 250 -18.29 4.49 -1.62
C ILE A 250 -19.63 3.76 -1.54
N GLU A 251 -19.72 2.72 -0.70
CA GLU A 251 -20.94 1.92 -0.52
C GLU A 251 -22.12 2.82 -0.08
N LYS A 252 -21.88 3.71 0.88
CA LYS A 252 -22.88 4.68 1.35
C LYS A 252 -23.35 5.62 0.24
N ALA A 253 -22.46 6.04 -0.67
CA ALA A 253 -22.82 6.89 -1.80
C ALA A 253 -23.65 6.15 -2.87
N ILE A 254 -23.34 4.87 -3.12
CA ILE A 254 -24.12 4.00 -4.01
C ILE A 254 -25.53 3.74 -3.44
N ASP A 255 -25.61 3.42 -2.15
CA ASP A 255 -26.88 3.20 -1.44
C ASP A 255 -27.79 4.43 -1.47
N ARG A 256 -27.20 5.63 -1.35
CA ARG A 256 -27.95 6.90 -1.41
C ARG A 256 -28.47 7.20 -2.81
N ALA A 257 -27.67 6.94 -3.85
CA ALA A 257 -28.11 7.13 -5.23
C ALA A 257 -29.33 6.26 -5.53
N SER A 258 -29.26 4.98 -5.15
CA SER A 258 -30.34 4.00 -5.34
C SER A 258 -31.65 4.40 -4.62
N LYS A 259 -31.56 5.07 -3.47
CA LYS A 259 -32.74 5.55 -2.71
C LYS A 259 -33.34 6.84 -3.28
N THR A 260 -32.51 7.70 -3.87
CA THR A 260 -32.92 9.01 -4.41
C THR A 260 -33.67 8.87 -5.74
N GLU A 261 -33.28 7.93 -6.59
CA GLU A 261 -33.97 7.66 -7.87
C GLU A 261 -35.45 7.31 -7.68
N ALA A 262 -35.82 6.70 -6.56
CA ALA A 262 -37.21 6.36 -6.24
C ALA A 262 -38.09 7.56 -5.83
N LYS A 263 -37.52 8.75 -5.57
CA LYS A 263 -38.22 9.89 -4.94
C LYS A 263 -38.12 11.22 -5.70
N SER A 264 -37.48 11.26 -6.87
CA SER A 264 -37.17 12.52 -7.55
C SER A 264 -38.37 13.17 -8.25
N THR A 265 -39.25 13.82 -7.47
CA THR A 265 -40.01 14.99 -7.94
C THR A 265 -39.19 16.21 -7.53
N GLN A 266 -38.25 16.59 -8.40
CA GLN A 266 -37.25 17.61 -8.09
C GLN A 266 -37.93 18.98 -7.97
N LEU A 267 -38.09 19.48 -6.74
CA LEU A 267 -38.47 20.87 -6.50
C LEU A 267 -37.38 21.77 -7.06
N ARG A 268 -37.76 22.68 -7.96
CA ARG A 268 -36.83 23.60 -8.63
C ARG A 268 -36.12 24.45 -7.58
N CYS A 269 -34.80 24.36 -7.64
CA CYS A 269 -33.81 24.92 -6.75
C CYS A 269 -33.93 26.43 -6.52
N SER A 270 -33.30 26.85 -5.41
CA SER A 270 -32.89 28.20 -5.04
C SER A 270 -32.61 29.13 -6.23
N PRO A 271 -33.05 30.41 -6.19
CA PRO A 271 -32.95 31.38 -7.30
C PRO A 271 -31.53 31.93 -7.55
N VAL A 272 -30.50 31.34 -6.94
CA VAL A 272 -29.12 31.85 -6.98
C VAL A 272 -28.40 31.35 -8.23
N PRO A 273 -27.79 32.23 -9.05
CA PRO A 273 -26.94 31.81 -10.18
C PRO A 273 -25.82 30.87 -9.75
N LEU A 274 -25.45 29.91 -10.60
CA LEU A 274 -24.44 28.89 -10.29
C LEU A 274 -23.10 29.52 -9.90
N GLU A 275 -22.71 30.60 -10.55
CA GLU A 275 -21.47 31.33 -10.28
C GLU A 275 -21.46 31.88 -8.85
N VAL A 276 -22.58 32.44 -8.41
CA VAL A 276 -22.75 32.96 -7.05
C VAL A 276 -22.76 31.81 -6.04
N ALA A 277 -23.43 30.69 -6.36
CA ALA A 277 -23.43 29.49 -5.52
C ALA A 277 -22.00 28.92 -5.35
N ILE A 278 -21.22 28.87 -6.42
CA ILE A 278 -19.80 28.46 -6.38
C ILE A 278 -18.99 29.46 -5.56
N MET A 279 -19.18 30.77 -5.72
CA MET A 279 -18.47 31.77 -4.91
C MET A 279 -18.75 31.61 -3.40
N ILE A 280 -20.00 31.32 -3.04
CA ILE A 280 -20.38 31.03 -1.64
C ILE A 280 -19.69 29.74 -1.18
N ALA A 281 -19.77 28.67 -1.98
CA ALA A 281 -19.14 27.40 -1.67
C ALA A 281 -17.62 27.49 -1.51
N GLU A 282 -16.95 28.29 -2.33
CA GLU A 282 -15.50 28.55 -2.24
C GLU A 282 -15.13 29.26 -0.94
N ARG A 283 -16.02 30.11 -0.40
CA ARG A 283 -15.82 30.72 0.91
C ARG A 283 -16.13 29.77 2.07
N THR A 284 -17.14 28.92 1.92
CA THR A 284 -17.54 27.95 2.94
C THR A 284 -16.53 26.80 3.09
N CYS A 285 -15.87 26.41 2.00
CA CYS A 285 -14.82 25.40 2.05
C CYS A 285 -13.66 25.83 1.16
N PRO A 286 -12.57 26.39 1.72
CA PRO A 286 -11.39 26.75 0.94
C PRO A 286 -10.65 25.53 0.38
N ILE A 287 -9.56 25.75 -0.36
CA ILE A 287 -8.68 24.66 -0.82
C ILE A 287 -8.02 23.94 0.36
N ASP A 288 -7.51 24.71 1.32
CA ASP A 288 -6.95 24.20 2.58
C ASP A 288 -8.06 24.11 3.64
N TYR A 289 -8.94 23.13 3.49
CA TYR A 289 -10.12 22.97 4.33
C TYR A 289 -9.85 22.16 5.61
N THR A 290 -10.66 22.42 6.62
CA THR A 290 -10.73 21.70 7.90
C THR A 290 -11.96 20.79 7.97
N PRO A 291 -12.08 19.90 8.97
CA PRO A 291 -13.30 19.12 9.17
C PRO A 291 -14.56 19.98 9.36
N ALA A 292 -14.43 21.17 9.95
CA ALA A 292 -15.55 22.10 10.13
C ALA A 292 -16.05 22.64 8.79
N ASP A 293 -15.14 23.04 7.90
CA ASP A 293 -15.49 23.53 6.55
C ASP A 293 -16.24 22.48 5.73
N VAL A 294 -15.85 21.20 5.85
CA VAL A 294 -16.57 20.09 5.19
C VAL A 294 -17.99 19.96 5.75
N MET A 295 -18.16 20.10 7.07
CA MET A 295 -19.48 20.06 7.70
C MET A 295 -20.35 21.24 7.28
N ASP A 296 -19.79 22.46 7.27
CA ASP A 296 -20.50 23.66 6.84
C ASP A 296 -20.91 23.57 5.37
N THR A 297 -20.07 22.97 4.53
CA THR A 297 -20.40 22.67 3.13
C THR A 297 -21.55 21.67 3.03
N ARG A 298 -21.58 20.62 3.86
CA ARG A 298 -22.73 19.69 3.89
C ARG A 298 -24.02 20.41 4.27
N ASN A 299 -23.98 21.27 5.29
CA ASN A 299 -25.12 22.04 5.75
C ASN A 299 -25.62 23.01 4.68
N MET A 300 -24.69 23.74 4.05
CA MET A 300 -24.92 24.60 2.89
C MET A 300 -25.68 23.83 1.79
N LEU A 301 -25.10 22.73 1.32
CA LEU A 301 -25.69 21.95 0.22
C LEU A 301 -27.05 21.36 0.56
N ALA A 302 -27.26 20.95 1.82
CA ALA A 302 -28.55 20.44 2.28
C ALA A 302 -29.62 21.54 2.31
N VAL A 303 -29.30 22.72 2.83
CA VAL A 303 -30.24 23.87 2.94
C VAL A 303 -30.61 24.40 1.57
N TRP A 304 -29.62 24.65 0.71
CA TRP A 304 -29.86 25.25 -0.61
C TRP A 304 -30.20 24.23 -1.70
N GLN A 305 -30.05 22.93 -1.40
CA GLN A 305 -30.24 21.83 -2.34
C GLN A 305 -29.38 21.99 -3.61
N TRP A 306 -28.20 22.59 -3.45
CA TRP A 306 -27.28 22.83 -4.56
C TRP A 306 -26.56 21.54 -4.96
N LYS A 307 -26.24 21.48 -6.25
CA LYS A 307 -25.30 20.49 -6.82
C LYS A 307 -24.11 21.26 -7.39
N LEU A 308 -22.92 21.03 -6.85
CA LEU A 308 -21.71 21.70 -7.30
C LEU A 308 -21.02 20.89 -8.42
N PRO A 309 -20.38 21.54 -9.40
CA PRO A 309 -19.69 20.86 -10.50
C PRO A 309 -18.42 20.14 -10.02
N ASP A 310 -18.00 19.11 -10.75
CA ASP A 310 -16.80 18.31 -10.46
C ASP A 310 -15.52 19.13 -10.23
N GLY A 311 -15.36 20.23 -10.96
CA GLY A 311 -14.20 21.12 -10.82
C GLY A 311 -14.09 21.75 -9.43
N PHE A 312 -15.18 21.89 -8.68
CA PHE A 312 -15.16 22.33 -7.29
C PHE A 312 -14.47 21.31 -6.39
N TRP A 313 -14.83 20.03 -6.54
CA TRP A 313 -14.34 18.92 -5.72
C TRP A 313 -12.88 18.55 -6.05
N LYS A 314 -12.54 18.45 -7.34
CA LYS A 314 -11.21 18.05 -7.82
C LYS A 314 -10.08 18.99 -7.39
N ARG A 315 -10.40 20.26 -7.11
CA ARG A 315 -9.41 21.24 -6.61
C ARG A 315 -9.07 21.06 -5.13
N ARG A 316 -9.94 20.39 -4.37
CA ARG A 316 -9.81 20.21 -2.91
C ARG A 316 -9.25 18.83 -2.58
N LEU A 317 -9.61 17.82 -3.36
CA LEU A 317 -9.20 16.45 -3.10
C LEU A 317 -8.15 15.98 -4.12
N LYS A 318 -7.01 15.46 -3.62
CA LYS A 318 -6.04 14.76 -4.45
C LYS A 318 -6.61 13.43 -4.92
N GLU A 319 -7.35 13.47 -6.03
CA GLU A 319 -8.11 12.31 -6.53
C GLU A 319 -7.25 11.06 -6.76
N GLU A 320 -5.98 11.25 -7.11
CA GLU A 320 -5.00 10.19 -7.39
C GLU A 320 -4.79 9.19 -6.25
N ILE A 321 -5.04 9.58 -4.99
CA ILE A 321 -4.93 8.65 -3.85
C ILE A 321 -6.17 7.75 -3.69
N PHE A 322 -7.26 8.03 -4.42
CA PHE A 322 -8.51 7.25 -4.37
C PHE A 322 -8.66 6.44 -5.65
N ILE A 323 -7.79 5.43 -5.80
CA ILE A 323 -7.72 4.55 -6.98
C ILE A 323 -9.07 3.89 -7.31
N GLU A 324 -9.94 3.73 -6.32
CA GLU A 324 -11.28 3.15 -6.45
C GLU A 324 -12.20 3.99 -7.34
N LEU A 325 -11.98 5.32 -7.42
CA LEU A 325 -12.85 6.23 -8.16
C LEU A 325 -12.82 5.98 -9.68
N ASN A 326 -11.70 5.50 -10.22
CA ASN A 326 -11.59 5.18 -11.65
C ASN A 326 -12.50 4.00 -12.00
N SER A 327 -12.43 2.91 -11.24
CA SER A 327 -13.28 1.73 -11.44
C SER A 327 -14.77 2.08 -11.30
N LEU A 328 -15.12 2.97 -10.37
CA LEU A 328 -16.50 3.43 -10.19
C LEU A 328 -17.04 4.20 -11.41
N ARG A 329 -16.20 5.05 -12.04
CA ARG A 329 -16.57 5.76 -13.26
C ARG A 329 -16.76 4.82 -14.44
N GLU A 330 -15.93 3.79 -14.56
CA GLU A 330 -16.02 2.79 -15.63
C GLU A 330 -17.25 1.88 -15.47
N ALA A 331 -17.63 1.56 -14.24
CA ALA A 331 -18.75 0.65 -13.96
C ALA A 331 -20.15 1.23 -14.25
N ASN A 332 -20.26 2.53 -14.54
CA ASN A 332 -21.54 3.24 -14.78
C ASN A 332 -22.59 3.00 -13.68
N HIS A 333 -22.16 2.79 -12.42
CA HIS A 333 -23.08 2.68 -11.30
C HIS A 333 -23.69 4.05 -10.95
N PRO A 334 -24.98 4.09 -10.55
CA PRO A 334 -25.56 5.31 -9.99
C PRO A 334 -24.85 5.63 -8.67
N ILE A 335 -24.16 6.78 -8.62
CA ILE A 335 -23.38 7.22 -7.47
C ILE A 335 -23.77 8.66 -7.14
N ASP A 336 -24.02 8.91 -5.85
CA ASP A 336 -24.13 10.28 -5.33
C ASP A 336 -22.71 10.85 -5.16
N TRP A 337 -22.16 11.34 -6.27
CA TRP A 337 -20.80 11.89 -6.32
C TRP A 337 -20.59 13.02 -5.32
N GLN A 338 -21.61 13.87 -5.11
CA GLN A 338 -21.50 14.98 -4.17
C GLN A 338 -21.37 14.49 -2.72
N THR A 339 -22.18 13.51 -2.31
CA THR A 339 -21.99 12.87 -0.99
C THR A 339 -20.61 12.22 -0.90
N LEU A 340 -20.19 11.48 -1.93
CA LEU A 340 -18.92 10.78 -1.93
C LEU A 340 -17.74 11.75 -1.72
N TRP A 341 -17.69 12.85 -2.48
CA TRP A 341 -16.63 13.85 -2.33
C TRP A 341 -16.57 14.43 -0.93
N LEU A 342 -17.72 14.77 -0.33
CA LEU A 342 -17.77 15.29 1.04
C LEU A 342 -17.30 14.25 2.07
N ASP A 343 -17.66 12.98 1.89
CA ASP A 343 -17.23 11.90 2.78
C ASP A 343 -15.71 11.66 2.67
N LEU A 344 -15.14 11.64 1.46
CA LEU A 344 -13.69 11.54 1.25
C LEU A 344 -12.92 12.76 1.75
N MET A 345 -13.45 13.97 1.55
CA MET A 345 -12.87 15.19 2.10
C MET A 345 -12.85 15.14 3.62
N GLY A 346 -13.95 14.73 4.25
CA GLY A 346 -14.03 14.53 5.70
C GLY A 346 -12.93 13.60 6.21
N LEU A 347 -12.74 12.46 5.54
CA LEU A 347 -11.66 11.52 5.84
C LEU A 347 -10.26 12.17 5.76
N VAL A 348 -9.96 12.91 4.69
CA VAL A 348 -8.62 13.55 4.54
C VAL A 348 -8.39 14.68 5.55
N SER A 349 -9.43 15.44 5.90
CA SER A 349 -9.32 16.55 6.85
C SER A 349 -9.17 16.11 8.31
N ASP A 350 -9.66 14.92 8.66
CA ASP A 350 -9.51 14.36 10.00
C ASP A 350 -8.10 13.81 10.17
N ARG A 351 -7.20 14.61 10.76
CA ARG A 351 -5.80 14.21 10.98
C ARG A 351 -5.65 13.03 11.94
N GLU A 352 -6.54 12.89 12.93
CA GLU A 352 -6.47 11.78 13.89
C GLU A 352 -6.80 10.46 13.21
N TRP A 353 -7.70 10.48 12.23
CA TRP A 353 -7.98 9.32 11.39
C TRP A 353 -6.99 9.15 10.23
N TYR A 354 -6.64 10.22 9.51
CA TYR A 354 -5.85 10.18 8.26
C TYR A 354 -4.46 9.62 8.50
N VAL A 355 -3.74 10.13 9.51
CA VAL A 355 -2.34 9.75 9.79
C VAL A 355 -2.15 8.25 10.03
N PRO A 356 -2.98 7.57 10.85
CA PRO A 356 -2.96 6.11 10.99
C PRO A 356 -3.84 5.36 9.98
N SER A 357 -4.44 6.05 8.99
CA SER A 357 -5.13 5.37 7.89
C SER A 357 -4.12 4.81 6.90
N GLY A 358 -4.53 3.89 6.03
CA GLY A 358 -3.68 3.43 4.94
C GLY A 358 -3.43 4.48 3.85
N LEU A 359 -4.15 5.62 3.86
CA LEU A 359 -4.10 6.61 2.78
C LEU A 359 -2.76 7.36 2.65
N PRO A 360 -2.13 7.89 3.72
CA PRO A 360 -0.84 8.53 3.58
C PRO A 360 0.23 7.53 3.10
N ASN A 361 0.15 6.27 3.54
CA ASN A 361 1.04 5.23 3.03
C ASN A 361 0.77 4.94 1.55
N ARG A 362 -0.50 4.92 1.12
CA ARG A 362 -0.89 4.83 -0.29
C ARG A 362 -0.31 5.99 -1.10
N GLU A 363 -0.50 7.24 -0.66
CA GLU A 363 0.03 8.45 -1.31
C GLU A 363 1.55 8.33 -1.53
N ARG A 364 2.28 7.96 -0.47
CA ARG A 364 3.73 7.71 -0.54
C ARG A 364 4.11 6.66 -1.59
N VAL A 365 3.44 5.50 -1.56
CA VAL A 365 3.72 4.39 -2.47
C VAL A 365 3.40 4.76 -3.93
N LEU A 366 2.28 5.45 -4.17
CA LEU A 366 1.88 5.93 -5.48
C LEU A 366 2.89 6.94 -6.05
N GLY A 367 3.44 7.83 -5.21
CA GLY A 367 4.51 8.75 -5.59
C GLY A 367 5.74 8.02 -6.13
N PHE A 368 6.21 6.98 -5.41
CA PHE A 368 7.34 6.16 -5.86
C PHE A 368 7.05 5.40 -7.16
N MET A 369 5.89 4.75 -7.24
CA MET A 369 5.50 4.01 -8.45
C MET A 369 5.35 4.92 -9.67
N THR A 370 4.93 6.18 -9.49
CA THR A 370 4.85 7.17 -10.57
C THR A 370 6.24 7.56 -11.08
N GLY A 371 7.22 7.73 -10.17
CA GLY A 371 8.62 7.96 -10.55
C GLY A 371 9.24 6.76 -11.27
N ILE A 372 8.94 5.54 -10.81
CA ILE A 372 9.38 4.29 -11.48
C ILE A 372 8.74 4.17 -12.88
N LYS A 373 7.44 4.44 -13.00
CA LYS A 373 6.70 4.45 -14.28
C LYS A 373 7.31 5.42 -15.27
N SER A 374 7.67 6.62 -14.83
CA SER A 374 8.32 7.63 -15.69
C SER A 374 9.64 7.10 -16.26
N ASN A 375 10.51 6.56 -15.40
CA ASN A 375 11.75 5.91 -15.84
C ASN A 375 11.52 4.71 -16.78
N PHE A 376 10.43 3.95 -16.58
CA PHE A 376 10.08 2.80 -17.41
C PHE A 376 9.69 3.21 -18.84
N PHE A 377 9.00 4.33 -19.01
CA PHE A 377 8.63 4.83 -20.33
C PHE A 377 9.76 5.57 -21.05
N GLU A 378 10.63 6.27 -20.31
CA GLU A 378 11.80 6.96 -20.88
C GLU A 378 12.92 6.02 -21.34
N MET A 379 13.05 4.85 -20.70
CA MET A 379 14.08 3.89 -21.06
C MET A 379 13.83 3.34 -22.46
N LYS A 380 14.85 3.32 -23.32
CA LYS A 380 14.76 2.76 -24.67
C LYS A 380 15.06 1.26 -24.66
#